data_AF-A0A839HSS3-F1
#
_entry.id   AF-A0A839HSS3-F1
#
_cell.length_a   1.000
_cell.length_b   1.000
_cell.length_c   1.000
_cell.angle_alpha   90.00
_cell.angle_beta   90.00
_cell.angle_gamma   90.00
#
_symmetry.space_group_name_H-M   'P 1'
#
loop_
_entity.id
_entity.type
_entity.pdbx_description
1 polymer ?
#
loop_
_entity_poly.entity_id
_entity_poly.type
_entity_poly.pdbx_seq_one_letter_code
_entity_poly.pdbx_strand_id
1 'polypeptide(L)'
;MPESTADRSRPTHPLRPRSLRRPARGLGLIGLLLVISLGAMAAVLALRAAPLVGERLTIQRTLQRIASQGLESEAAIRAAFDKQRQVDAAIVSLDGRDLEIRRADGRFLIDYAYEKELPLVEPVSLLIRFHGSVAP
;
A
#
# COMPACT_ATOMS: atom_id res chain seq x y z
N MET A 1 -27.51 -90.57 20.95
CA MET A 1 -26.08 -90.29 20.72
C MET A 1 -25.93 -88.79 20.44
N PRO A 2 -24.98 -88.08 21.08
CA PRO A 2 -24.90 -86.62 21.14
C PRO A 2 -23.92 -86.05 20.11
N GLU A 3 -24.16 -84.85 19.56
CA GLU A 3 -23.08 -83.99 19.07
C GLU A 3 -23.36 -82.53 19.44
N SER A 4 -22.71 -82.14 20.54
CA SER A 4 -22.11 -80.82 20.67
C SER A 4 -21.18 -80.58 19.49
N THR A 5 -21.16 -79.36 18.96
CA THR A 5 -19.98 -78.56 18.56
C THR A 5 -20.34 -77.71 17.35
N ALA A 6 -20.44 -76.39 17.53
CA ALA A 6 -19.81 -75.40 16.65
C ALA A 6 -20.26 -74.01 17.08
N ASP A 7 -19.45 -73.44 17.96
CA ASP A 7 -19.08 -72.04 17.97
C ASP A 7 -19.13 -71.43 16.56
N ARG A 8 -20.00 -70.42 16.39
CA ARG A 8 -20.01 -69.55 15.22
C ARG A 8 -19.91 -68.10 15.69
N SER A 9 -18.73 -67.76 16.18
CA SER A 9 -18.18 -66.41 16.23
C SER A 9 -18.62 -65.58 15.02
N ARG A 10 -19.54 -64.63 15.28
CA ARG A 10 -20.01 -63.66 14.28
C ARG A 10 -18.95 -62.56 14.15
N PRO A 11 -18.41 -62.28 12.95
CA PRO A 11 -17.55 -61.13 12.77
C PRO A 11 -18.40 -59.86 12.91
N THR A 12 -18.17 -59.08 13.96
CA THR A 12 -18.69 -57.71 14.05
C THR A 12 -17.91 -56.85 13.06
N HIS A 13 -18.48 -56.63 11.88
CA HIS A 13 -17.93 -55.75 10.87
C HIS A 13 -17.97 -54.31 11.39
N PRO A 14 -16.81 -53.65 11.66
CA PRO A 14 -16.84 -52.24 12.02
C PRO A 14 -17.32 -51.45 10.80
N LEU A 15 -18.40 -50.69 10.96
CA LEU A 15 -18.87 -49.75 9.97
C LEU A 15 -17.80 -48.66 9.83
N ARG A 16 -17.00 -48.73 8.77
CA ARG A 16 -16.05 -47.67 8.41
C ARG A 16 -16.84 -46.36 8.26
N PRO A 17 -16.55 -45.31 9.03
CA PRO A 17 -17.23 -44.04 8.85
C PRO A 17 -16.96 -43.57 7.42
N ARG A 18 -18.03 -43.42 6.65
CA ARG A 18 -17.99 -42.89 5.29
C ARG A 18 -17.53 -41.45 5.43
N SER A 19 -16.26 -41.18 5.18
CA SER A 19 -15.78 -39.81 5.15
C SER A 19 -16.56 -39.10 4.03
N LEU A 20 -17.47 -38.22 4.43
CA LEU A 20 -18.13 -37.30 3.52
C LEU A 20 -17.03 -36.39 2.99
N ARG A 21 -16.47 -36.75 1.83
CA ARG A 21 -15.63 -35.84 1.04
C ARG A 21 -16.49 -34.62 0.78
N ARG A 22 -16.27 -33.55 1.55
CA ARG A 22 -16.85 -32.24 1.26
C ARG A 22 -16.43 -31.91 -0.17
N PRO A 23 -17.36 -31.56 -1.07
CA PRO A 23 -16.98 -31.14 -2.40
C PRO A 23 -16.04 -29.96 -2.26
N ALA A 24 -14.84 -30.07 -2.82
CA ALA A 24 -13.93 -28.95 -2.94
C ALA A 24 -14.61 -27.93 -3.85
N ARG A 25 -15.19 -26.89 -3.25
CA ARG A 25 -15.74 -25.75 -3.96
C ARG A 25 -14.57 -24.89 -4.43
N GLY A 26 -13.87 -25.35 -5.47
CA GLY A 26 -12.92 -24.52 -6.19
C GLY A 26 -13.63 -23.33 -6.81
N LEU A 27 -12.90 -22.24 -7.06
CA LEU A 27 -13.44 -21.16 -7.89
C LEU A 27 -13.74 -21.75 -9.27
N GLY A 28 -15.02 -21.72 -9.68
CA GLY A 28 -15.39 -22.05 -11.05
C GLY A 28 -14.76 -21.06 -12.03
N LEU A 29 -14.80 -21.35 -13.33
CA LEU A 29 -14.22 -20.51 -14.38
C LEU A 29 -14.66 -19.03 -14.26
N ILE A 30 -15.93 -18.78 -13.96
CA ILE A 30 -16.47 -17.43 -13.76
C ILE A 30 -15.82 -16.75 -12.55
N GLY A 31 -15.67 -17.47 -11.44
CA GLY A 31 -14.99 -16.96 -10.25
C GLY A 31 -13.52 -16.63 -10.52
N LEU A 32 -12.83 -17.49 -11.29
CA LEU A 32 -11.45 -17.24 -11.71
C LEU A 32 -11.33 -16.00 -12.59
N LEU A 33 -12.20 -15.85 -13.58
CA LEU A 33 -12.23 -14.67 -14.46
C LEU A 33 -12.49 -13.39 -13.69
N LEU A 34 -13.41 -13.42 -12.71
CA LEU A 34 -13.67 -12.27 -11.83
C LEU A 34 -12.42 -11.88 -11.04
N VAL A 35 -11.74 -12.85 -10.40
CA VAL A 35 -10.53 -12.56 -9.63
C VAL A 35 -9.43 -11.99 -10.52
N ILE A 36 -9.22 -12.56 -11.71
CA ILE A 36 -8.23 -12.05 -12.67
C ILE A 36 -8.61 -10.64 -13.14
N SER A 37 -9.89 -10.39 -13.46
CA SER A 37 -10.37 -9.07 -13.90
C SER A 37 -10.17 -8.00 -12.83
N LEU A 38 -10.57 -8.27 -11.58
CA LEU A 38 -10.34 -7.36 -10.46
C LEU A 38 -8.84 -7.16 -10.20
N GLY A 39 -8.06 -8.23 -10.27
CA GLY A 39 -6.60 -8.16 -10.11
C GLY A 39 -5.93 -7.31 -11.18
N ALA A 40 -6.33 -7.45 -12.45
CA ALA A 40 -5.83 -6.65 -13.56
C ALA A 40 -6.19 -5.17 -13.39
N MET A 41 -7.43 -4.88 -12.97
CA MET A 41 -7.85 -3.49 -12.70
C MET A 41 -7.03 -2.87 -11.57
N ALA A 42 -6.83 -3.60 -10.47
CA ALA A 42 -5.98 -3.17 -9.36
C ALA A 42 -4.52 -2.97 -9.79
N ALA A 43 -3.98 -3.85 -10.64
CA ALA A 43 -2.62 -3.74 -11.15
C ALA A 43 -2.42 -2.47 -12.02
N VAL A 44 -3.36 -2.15 -12.90
CA VAL A 44 -3.31 -0.92 -13.71
C VAL A 44 -3.34 0.32 -12.82
N LEU A 45 -4.21 0.34 -11.81
CA LEU A 45 -4.27 1.45 -10.84
C LEU A 45 -2.94 1.60 -10.08
N ALA A 46 -2.35 0.49 -9.61
CA ALA A 46 -1.07 0.51 -8.92
C ALA A 46 0.05 1.03 -9.83
N LEU A 47 0.11 0.59 -11.09
CA LEU A 47 1.11 1.06 -12.06
C LEU A 47 0.96 2.55 -12.37
N ARG A 48 -0.28 3.05 -12.49
CA ARG A 48 -0.53 4.49 -12.68
C ARG A 48 -0.26 5.32 -11.42
N ALA A 49 -0.48 4.76 -10.23
CA ALA A 49 -0.19 5.42 -8.96
C ALA A 49 1.31 5.43 -8.60
N ALA A 50 2.09 4.47 -9.11
CA ALA A 50 3.53 4.33 -8.84
C ALA A 50 4.35 5.61 -9.09
N PRO A 51 4.25 6.31 -10.24
CA PRO A 51 5.00 7.55 -10.46
C PRO A 51 4.65 8.66 -9.46
N LEU A 52 3.44 8.68 -8.90
CA LEU A 52 3.05 9.67 -7.87
C LEU A 52 3.76 9.45 -6.54
N VAL A 53 4.08 8.20 -6.19
CA VAL A 53 4.80 7.88 -4.95
C VAL A 53 6.28 8.24 -5.06
N GLY A 54 6.85 8.24 -6.27
CA GLY A 54 8.23 8.65 -6.52
C GLY A 54 8.52 10.10 -6.10
N GLU A 55 7.57 11.00 -6.33
CA GLU A 55 7.68 12.41 -5.94
C GLU A 55 7.87 12.59 -4.43
N ARG A 56 7.16 11.81 -3.59
CA ARG A 56 7.32 11.85 -2.13
C ARG A 56 8.76 11.57 -1.71
N LEU A 57 9.40 10.58 -2.32
CA LEU A 57 10.78 10.21 -1.98
C LEU A 57 11.75 11.33 -2.34
N THR A 58 11.53 11.99 -3.48
CA THR A 58 12.33 13.14 -3.92
C THR A 58 12.14 14.34 -2.99
N ILE A 59 10.90 14.66 -2.61
CA ILE A 59 10.59 15.73 -1.64
C ILE A 59 11.29 15.45 -0.32
N GLN A 60 11.15 14.24 0.23
CA GLN A 60 11.75 13.88 1.52
C GLN A 60 13.27 14.01 1.50
N ARG A 61 13.95 13.52 0.46
CA ARG A 61 15.41 13.63 0.31
C ARG A 61 15.87 15.08 0.16
N THR A 62 15.13 15.87 -0.61
CA THR A 62 15.40 17.29 -0.81
C THR A 62 15.27 18.06 0.51
N LEU A 63 14.18 17.85 1.24
CA LEU A 63 13.96 18.49 2.54
C LEU A 63 15.00 18.05 3.58
N GLN A 64 15.39 16.76 3.61
CA GLN A 64 16.48 16.29 4.48
C GLN A 64 17.80 17.01 4.16
N ARG A 65 18.13 17.16 2.87
CA ARG A 65 19.32 17.91 2.45
C ARG A 65 19.25 19.36 2.91
N ILE A 66 18.11 20.03 2.72
CA ILE A 66 17.93 21.43 3.12
C ILE A 66 18.01 21.59 4.64
N ALA A 67 17.36 20.71 5.40
CA ALA A 67 17.42 20.72 6.86
C ALA A 67 18.85 20.55 7.38
N SER A 68 19.68 19.73 6.71
CA SER A 68 21.09 19.53 7.06
C SER A 68 22.01 20.72 6.74
N GLN A 69 21.55 21.71 5.95
CA GLN A 69 22.36 22.88 5.60
C GLN A 69 22.47 23.90 6.74
N GLY A 70 21.72 23.74 7.84
CA GLY A 70 21.80 24.65 8.99
C GLY A 70 21.28 26.06 8.68
N LEU A 71 20.29 26.18 7.79
CA LEU A 71 19.69 27.47 7.44
C LEU A 71 19.07 28.13 8.68
N GLU A 72 19.23 29.45 8.81
CA GLU A 72 18.87 30.17 10.04
C GLU A 72 17.42 30.71 10.08
N SER A 73 16.71 30.68 8.94
CA SER A 73 15.35 31.22 8.83
C SER A 73 14.42 30.34 8.01
N GLU A 74 13.12 30.39 8.33
CA GLU A 74 12.08 29.71 7.55
C GLU A 74 12.06 30.19 6.09
N ALA A 75 12.23 31.49 5.87
CA ALA A 75 12.29 32.08 4.53
C ALA A 75 13.43 31.49 3.70
N ALA A 76 14.60 31.26 4.32
CA ALA A 76 15.72 30.61 3.65
C ALA A 76 15.41 29.15 3.29
N ILE A 77 14.73 28.41 4.16
CA ILE A 77 14.30 27.02 3.89
C ILE A 77 13.33 26.98 2.70
N ARG A 78 12.31 27.86 2.69
CA ARG A 78 11.35 27.95 1.58
C ARG A 78 12.04 28.29 0.26
N ALA A 79 12.91 29.29 0.26
CA ALA A 79 13.66 29.69 -0.92
C ALA A 79 14.62 28.59 -1.43
N ALA A 80 15.27 27.85 -0.52
CA ALA A 80 16.12 26.72 -0.86
C ALA A 80 15.32 25.59 -1.51
N PHE A 81 14.12 25.32 -0.99
CA PHE A 81 13.21 24.32 -1.56
C PHE A 81 12.70 24.72 -2.94
N ASP A 82 12.23 25.97 -3.11
CA ASP A 82 11.77 26.49 -4.41
C ASP A 82 12.88 26.45 -5.46
N LYS A 83 14.11 26.80 -5.07
CA LYS A 83 15.27 26.69 -5.95
C LYS A 83 15.54 25.24 -6.37
N GLN A 84 15.46 24.29 -5.45
CA GLN A 84 15.67 22.88 -5.78
C GLN A 84 14.57 22.36 -6.70
N ARG A 85 13.32 22.76 -6.48
CA ARG A 85 12.18 22.43 -7.33
C ARG A 85 12.36 22.92 -8.78
N GLN A 86 12.95 24.10 -8.98
CA GLN A 86 13.24 24.60 -10.34
C GLN A 86 14.23 23.71 -11.11
N VAL A 87 15.12 23.01 -10.40
CA VAL A 87 16.09 22.09 -10.99
C VAL A 87 15.51 20.67 -11.12
N ASP A 88 14.64 20.27 -10.19
CA ASP A 88 14.06 18.94 -10.13
C ASP A 88 12.58 18.95 -10.55
N ALA A 89 12.36 18.72 -11.85
CA ALA A 89 11.03 18.68 -12.46
C ALA A 89 10.11 17.58 -11.89
N ALA A 90 10.62 16.67 -11.04
CA ALA A 90 9.80 15.66 -10.38
C ALA A 90 8.91 16.24 -9.25
N ILE A 91 9.24 17.42 -8.72
CA ILE A 91 8.46 18.09 -7.67
C ILE A 91 7.51 19.10 -8.32
N VAL A 92 6.22 18.77 -8.36
CA VAL A 92 5.19 19.60 -9.01
C VAL A 92 4.03 19.96 -8.09
N SER A 93 3.90 19.24 -6.97
CA SER A 93 2.69 19.28 -6.13
C SER A 93 2.79 20.13 -4.89
N LEU A 94 3.98 20.68 -4.61
CA LEU A 94 4.28 21.36 -3.35
C LEU A 94 5.29 22.48 -3.61
N ASP A 95 4.95 23.71 -3.28
CA ASP A 95 5.85 24.86 -3.29
C ASP A 95 6.39 25.13 -1.87
N GLY A 96 7.43 25.97 -1.73
CA GLY A 96 8.00 26.33 -0.43
C GLY A 96 6.99 26.96 0.54
N ARG A 97 5.95 27.62 0.02
CA ARG A 97 4.83 28.16 0.82
C ARG A 97 3.96 27.09 1.48
N ASP A 98 3.91 25.89 0.92
CA ASP A 98 3.11 24.77 1.45
C ASP A 98 3.86 24.01 2.55
N LEU A 99 5.10 24.42 2.85
CA LEU A 99 5.88 23.91 3.98
C LEU A 99 5.46 24.61 5.28
N GLU A 100 5.02 23.79 6.23
CA GLU A 100 4.87 24.23 7.61
C GLU A 100 6.21 24.03 8.31
N ILE A 101 6.83 25.13 8.74
CA ILE A 101 8.14 25.11 9.36
C ILE A 101 7.97 25.51 10.81
N ARG A 102 8.48 24.68 11.72
CA ARG A 102 8.42 24.93 13.17
C ARG A 102 9.80 24.80 13.77
N ARG A 103 10.08 25.51 14.86
CA ARG A 103 11.31 25.32 15.64
C ARG A 103 11.07 24.34 16.78
N ALA A 104 11.87 23.28 16.82
CA ALA A 104 11.91 22.29 17.90
C ALA A 104 13.36 22.07 18.32
N ASP A 105 13.67 22.28 19.60
CA ASP A 105 15.02 22.07 20.17
C ASP A 105 16.15 22.79 19.42
N GLY A 106 15.92 24.05 19.03
CA GLY A 106 16.89 24.85 18.28
C GLY A 106 17.10 24.41 16.82
N ARG A 107 16.30 23.46 16.33
CA ARG A 107 16.33 22.93 14.96
C ARG A 107 14.99 23.19 14.28
N PHE A 108 14.99 23.17 12.95
CA PHE A 108 13.77 23.31 12.17
C PHE A 108 13.15 21.93 11.91
N LEU A 109 11.89 21.77 12.29
CA LEU A 109 11.01 20.68 11.86
C LEU A 109 10.24 21.19 10.65
N ILE A 110 10.30 20.45 9.53
CA ILE A 110 9.64 20.81 8.28
C ILE A 110 8.57 19.78 7.99
N ASP A 111 7.31 20.20 8.04
CA ASP A 111 6.14 19.41 7.72
C ASP A 111 5.62 19.79 6.33
N TYR A 112 5.10 18.78 5.62
CA TYR A 112 4.51 18.97 4.31
C TYR A 112 3.29 18.07 4.15
N ALA A 113 2.28 18.61 3.45
CA ALA A 113 1.09 17.87 3.08
C ALA A 113 0.59 18.34 1.72
N TYR A 114 0.19 17.39 0.87
CA TYR A 114 -0.37 17.69 -0.45
C TYR A 114 -1.30 16.59 -0.93
N GLU A 115 -2.19 16.94 -1.83
CA GLU A 115 -3.09 16.00 -2.49
C GLU A 115 -2.71 15.83 -3.95
N LYS A 116 -2.89 14.61 -4.46
CA LYS A 116 -2.72 14.29 -5.86
C LYS A 116 -3.98 13.63 -6.37
N GLU A 117 -4.59 14.27 -7.35
CA GLU A 117 -5.71 13.70 -8.08
C GLU A 117 -5.23 13.05 -9.36
N LEU A 118 -5.58 11.78 -9.55
CA LEU A 118 -5.34 11.03 -10.77
C LEU A 118 -6.70 10.69 -11.42
N PRO A 119 -7.06 11.35 -12.53
CA PRO A 119 -8.26 10.99 -13.27
C PRO A 119 -8.11 9.58 -13.84
N LEU A 120 -9.07 8.70 -13.54
CA LEU A 120 -9.06 7.31 -14.01
C LEU A 120 -9.84 7.20 -15.32
N VAL A 121 -11.09 7.64 -15.26
CA VAL A 121 -12.06 7.77 -16.36
C VAL A 121 -13.03 8.88 -15.93
N GLU A 122 -13.60 9.67 -16.82
CA GLU A 122 -14.59 10.68 -16.42
C GLU A 122 -15.88 9.97 -15.92
N PRO A 123 -16.46 10.22 -14.71
CA PRO A 123 -16.17 11.19 -13.64
C PRO A 123 -15.41 10.61 -12.41
N VAL A 124 -14.70 9.51 -12.58
CA VAL A 124 -13.98 8.77 -11.54
C VAL A 124 -12.51 9.20 -11.45
N SER A 125 -12.12 9.72 -10.30
CA SER A 125 -10.72 10.03 -9.97
C SER A 125 -10.24 9.27 -8.72
N LEU A 126 -8.92 9.09 -8.65
CA LEU A 126 -8.23 8.59 -7.47
C LEU A 126 -7.52 9.76 -6.79
N LEU A 127 -7.94 10.09 -5.58
CA LEU A 127 -7.26 11.08 -4.75
C LEU A 127 -6.29 10.38 -3.79
N ILE A 128 -5.06 10.84 -3.75
CA ILE A 128 -4.04 10.37 -2.80
C ILE A 128 -3.59 11.56 -1.96
N ARG A 129 -3.69 11.42 -0.63
CA ARG A 129 -3.22 12.42 0.33
C ARG A 129 -1.86 12.00 0.86
N PHE A 130 -0.87 12.86 0.71
CA PHE A 130 0.46 12.67 1.23
C PHE A 130 0.71 13.64 2.38
N HIS A 131 1.36 13.14 3.43
CA HIS A 131 1.86 13.93 4.54
C HIS A 131 3.22 13.38 4.98
N GLY A 132 4.05 14.24 5.54
CA GLY A 132 5.33 13.85 6.09
C GLY A 132 5.97 14.98 6.88
N SER A 133 6.98 14.59 7.66
CA SER A 133 7.75 15.49 8.50
C SER A 133 9.22 15.15 8.32
N VAL A 134 10.06 16.17 8.27
CA VAL A 134 11.52 16.05 8.20
C VAL A 134 12.12 16.83 9.35
N ALA A 135 12.88 16.11 10.17
CA ALA A 135 13.81 16.70 11.12
C ALA A 135 15.25 16.51 10.59
N PRO A 136 16.16 17.47 10.84
CA PRO A 136 17.58 17.33 10.55
C PRO A 136 18.26 16.21 11.34
#